data_AF-A0A3L8RVG7-F1
#
_entry.id   AF-A0A3L8RVG7-F1
#
_cell.length_a   1.000
_cell.length_b   1.000
_cell.length_c   1.000
_cell.angle_alpha   90.00
_cell.angle_beta   90.00
_cell.angle_gamma   90.00
#
_symmetry.space_group_name_H-M   'P 1'
#
loop_
_entity.id
_entity.type
_entity.pdbx_description
1 polymer ?
#
loop_
_entity_poly.entity_id
_entity_poly.type
_entity_poly.pdbx_seq_one_letter_code
_entity_poly.pdbx_strand_id
1 'polypeptide(L)'
;MDWFHCSRCFCQDGAQFAITNCGHILCEGCGGTGPCPVCGTACRYLPLSEQMRPQEKVFFKNPVAIALKHLAHITQVWRFQTAQAQLLQDLHRDRARRAQAEMEKAREELRERMRGPPKFSISFPVNPQPRRQLSSQVVRLA
;
A
#
# COMPACT_ATOMS: atom_id res chain seq x y z
N MET A 1 33.75 -11.08 3.28
CA MET A 1 33.17 -11.82 4.43
C MET A 1 33.84 -13.16 4.37
N ASP A 2 34.93 -13.29 5.11
CA ASP A 2 35.91 -14.34 4.88
C ASP A 2 35.69 -15.44 5.93
N TRP A 3 34.42 -15.84 6.04
CA TRP A 3 33.94 -16.83 7.00
C TRP A 3 34.38 -18.25 6.63
N PHE A 4 34.74 -18.45 5.36
CA PHE A 4 35.13 -19.74 4.82
C PHE A 4 36.65 -19.94 4.99
N HIS A 5 37.03 -20.74 5.98
CA HIS A 5 38.42 -21.06 6.29
C HIS A 5 38.48 -22.44 6.97
N CYS A 6 39.68 -23.02 7.04
CA CYS A 6 39.90 -24.23 7.84
C CYS A 6 39.70 -23.92 9.33
N SER A 7 38.82 -24.63 10.02
CA SER A 7 38.54 -24.46 11.44
C SER A 7 39.71 -24.86 12.36
N ARG A 8 40.77 -25.47 11.82
CA ARG A 8 41.98 -25.87 12.58
C ARG A 8 43.17 -24.92 12.37
N CYS A 9 43.52 -24.64 11.11
CA CYS A 9 44.71 -23.84 10.77
C CYS A 9 44.38 -22.47 10.19
N PHE A 10 43.10 -22.12 10.03
CA PHE A 10 42.61 -20.84 9.50
C PHE A 10 43.03 -20.48 8.07
N CYS A 11 43.60 -21.43 7.31
CA CYS A 11 43.94 -21.21 5.92
C CYS A 11 42.68 -21.03 5.05
N GLN A 12 42.75 -20.13 4.08
CA GLN A 12 41.69 -19.82 3.13
C GLN A 12 42.06 -20.22 1.69
N ASP A 13 43.35 -20.22 1.36
CA ASP A 13 43.81 -20.37 -0.01
C ASP A 13 44.02 -21.83 -0.45
N GLY A 14 43.67 -22.11 -1.71
CA GLY A 14 44.27 -23.16 -2.54
C GLY A 14 44.04 -24.62 -2.15
N ALA A 15 43.37 -24.91 -1.03
CA ALA A 15 43.14 -26.27 -0.56
C ALA A 15 41.74 -26.78 -0.92
N GLN A 16 41.63 -28.08 -1.22
CA GLN A 16 40.33 -28.75 -1.18
C GLN A 16 39.84 -28.78 0.27
N PHE A 17 38.55 -28.53 0.46
CA PHE A 17 37.93 -28.52 1.78
C PHE A 17 36.94 -29.67 1.92
N ALA A 18 36.77 -30.16 3.15
CA ALA A 18 35.69 -31.06 3.53
C ALA A 18 34.94 -30.48 4.73
N ILE A 19 33.63 -30.73 4.78
CA ILE A 19 32.82 -30.45 5.96
C ILE A 19 32.53 -31.76 6.71
N THR A 20 32.61 -31.70 8.03
CA THR A 20 32.28 -32.83 8.89
C THR A 20 30.82 -32.80 9.31
N ASN A 21 30.25 -33.94 9.72
CA ASN A 21 28.87 -33.98 10.25
C ASN A 21 28.70 -33.22 11.58
N CYS A 22 29.79 -32.84 12.25
CA CYS A 22 29.75 -31.93 13.40
C CYS A 22 29.85 -30.43 13.01
N GLY A 23 29.97 -30.11 11.72
CA GLY A 23 29.92 -28.75 11.19
C GLY A 23 31.28 -28.08 10.97
N HIS A 24 32.41 -28.71 11.30
CA HIS A 24 33.73 -28.12 11.08
C HIS A 24 34.17 -28.26 9.61
N ILE A 25 34.69 -27.16 9.06
CA ILE A 25 35.27 -27.07 7.71
C ILE A 25 36.77 -27.28 7.83
N LEU A 26 37.34 -28.21 7.08
CA LEU A 26 38.74 -28.61 7.20
C LEU A 26 39.39 -28.65 5.83
N CYS A 27 40.58 -28.07 5.71
CA CYS A 27 41.40 -28.25 4.51
C CYS A 27 41.94 -29.70 4.46
N GLU A 28 42.36 -30.12 3.27
CA GLU A 28 42.94 -31.43 3.02
C GLU A 28 44.09 -31.78 3.99
N GLY A 29 44.94 -30.81 4.35
CA GLY A 29 46.05 -31.04 5.28
C GLY A 29 45.65 -31.21 6.76
N CYS A 30 44.44 -30.81 7.15
CA CYS A 30 43.95 -30.95 8.53
C CYS A 30 42.90 -32.05 8.68
N GLY A 31 42.18 -32.41 7.62
CA GLY A 31 41.09 -33.38 7.63
C GLY A 31 41.45 -34.73 7.01
N GLY A 32 40.44 -35.59 6.86
CA GLY A 32 40.53 -36.79 6.02
C GLY A 32 41.10 -38.05 6.70
N THR A 33 41.69 -37.94 7.89
CA THR A 33 42.15 -39.09 8.66
C THR A 33 41.71 -39.00 10.13
N GLY A 34 41.03 -40.04 10.61
CA GLY A 34 40.69 -40.17 12.03
C GLY A 34 39.63 -39.20 12.57
N PRO A 35 39.57 -39.00 13.89
CA PRO A 35 38.62 -38.11 14.54
C PRO A 35 38.78 -36.65 14.09
N CYS A 36 37.72 -35.85 14.24
CA CYS A 36 37.75 -34.44 13.92
C CYS A 36 38.84 -33.71 14.74
N PRO A 37 39.78 -32.98 14.11
CA PRO A 37 40.86 -32.28 14.81
C PRO A 37 40.40 -31.08 15.64
N VAL A 38 39.12 -30.70 15.54
CA VAL A 38 38.54 -29.56 16.28
C VAL A 38 37.80 -30.03 17.54
N CYS A 39 36.93 -31.04 17.42
CA CYS A 39 36.12 -31.53 18.55
C CYS A 39 36.50 -32.93 19.06
N GLY A 40 37.43 -33.64 18.40
CA GLY A 40 37.91 -34.96 18.81
C GLY A 40 36.95 -36.13 18.56
N THR A 41 35.76 -35.88 18.00
CA THR A 41 34.77 -36.94 17.75
C THR A 41 34.99 -37.66 16.42
N ALA A 42 34.60 -38.93 16.33
CA ALA A 42 34.62 -39.67 15.07
C ALA A 42 33.56 -39.11 14.11
N CYS A 43 33.99 -38.34 13.11
CA CYS A 43 33.12 -37.67 12.16
C CYS A 43 33.23 -38.25 10.76
N ARG A 44 32.12 -38.17 10.00
CA ARG A 44 32.14 -38.37 8.56
C ARG A 44 32.57 -37.08 7.88
N TYR A 45 33.47 -37.21 6.92
CA TYR A 45 33.97 -36.09 6.10
C TYR A 45 33.27 -36.13 4.75
N LEU A 46 32.66 -35.00 4.37
CA LEU A 46 32.07 -34.79 3.06
C LEU A 46 32.91 -33.76 2.30
N PRO A 47 33.57 -34.14 1.19
CA PRO A 47 34.30 -33.20 0.36
C PRO A 47 33.38 -32.09 -0.17
N LEU A 48 33.81 -30.84 -0.03
CA LEU A 48 33.14 -29.69 -0.62
C LEU A 48 33.57 -29.58 -2.07
N SER A 49 32.66 -29.91 -2.99
CA SER A 49 32.91 -29.89 -4.42
C SER A 49 31.72 -29.36 -5.21
N GLU A 50 31.93 -29.11 -6.51
CA GLU A 50 30.84 -28.79 -7.42
C GLU A 50 29.84 -29.94 -7.62
N GLN A 51 30.10 -31.13 -7.10
CA GLN A 51 29.19 -32.28 -7.21
C GLN A 51 28.19 -32.36 -6.04
N MET A 52 28.29 -31.47 -5.05
CA MET A 52 27.33 -31.41 -3.94
C MET A 52 25.90 -31.19 -4.41
N ARG A 53 24.93 -31.71 -3.65
CA ARG A 53 23.52 -31.55 -3.98
C ARG A 53 23.16 -30.06 -3.88
N PRO A 54 22.24 -29.54 -4.73
CA PRO A 54 21.85 -28.13 -4.69
C PRO A 54 21.40 -27.64 -3.31
N GLN A 55 20.76 -28.52 -2.53
CA GLN A 55 20.30 -28.25 -1.15
C GLN A 55 21.47 -28.04 -0.17
N GLU A 56 22.62 -28.65 -0.40
CA GLU A 56 23.82 -28.51 0.45
C GLU A 56 24.64 -27.28 0.02
N LYS A 57 24.74 -27.04 -1.29
CA LYS A 57 25.44 -25.89 -1.85
C LYS A 57 24.89 -24.54 -1.37
N VAL A 58 23.60 -24.47 -1.01
CA VAL A 58 22.98 -23.20 -0.59
C VAL A 58 23.64 -22.61 0.65
N PHE A 59 24.15 -23.44 1.56
CA PHE A 59 24.81 -23.02 2.79
C PHE A 59 26.15 -22.32 2.55
N PHE A 60 26.74 -22.50 1.37
CA PHE A 60 28.01 -21.89 0.97
C PHE A 60 27.83 -20.68 0.07
N LYS A 61 26.59 -20.29 -0.25
CA LYS A 61 26.30 -19.11 -1.06
C LYS A 61 26.24 -17.85 -0.20
N ASN A 62 26.49 -16.71 -0.84
CA ASN A 62 26.37 -15.42 -0.19
C ASN A 62 24.91 -15.18 0.28
N PRO A 63 24.66 -14.94 1.59
CA PRO A 63 23.31 -14.75 2.12
C PRO A 63 22.62 -13.51 1.53
N VAL A 64 23.37 -12.45 1.24
CA VAL A 64 22.85 -11.24 0.58
C VAL A 64 22.36 -11.57 -0.82
N ALA A 65 23.10 -12.37 -1.58
CA ALA A 65 22.69 -12.78 -2.93
C ALA A 65 21.41 -13.65 -2.90
N ILE A 66 21.28 -14.54 -1.91
CA ILE A 66 20.06 -15.32 -1.68
C ILE A 66 18.89 -14.37 -1.38
N ALA A 67 19.06 -13.46 -0.43
CA ALA A 67 18.03 -12.51 -0.04
C ALA A 67 17.56 -11.65 -1.22
N LEU A 68 18.49 -11.06 -1.98
CA LEU A 68 18.18 -10.25 -3.15
C LEU A 68 17.35 -11.02 -4.19
N LYS A 69 17.71 -12.29 -4.45
CA LYS A 69 16.95 -13.14 -5.38
C LYS A 69 15.50 -13.31 -4.94
N HIS A 70 15.25 -13.58 -3.66
CA HIS A 70 13.89 -13.77 -3.15
C HIS A 70 13.13 -12.44 -3.08
N LEU A 71 13.78 -11.36 -2.64
CA LEU A 71 13.18 -10.03 -2.56
C LEU A 71 12.77 -9.50 -3.93
N ALA A 72 13.53 -9.80 -4.99
CA ALA A 72 13.16 -9.41 -6.35
C ALA A 72 11.80 -10.01 -6.76
N HIS A 73 11.58 -11.30 -6.49
CA HIS A 73 10.31 -11.97 -6.78
C HIS A 73 9.16 -11.40 -5.93
N ILE A 74 9.38 -11.20 -4.63
CA ILE A 74 8.38 -10.60 -3.73
C ILE A 74 8.00 -9.20 -4.20
N THR A 75 8.99 -8.39 -4.59
CA THR A 75 8.77 -7.03 -5.09
C THR A 75 7.95 -7.03 -6.36
N GLN A 76 8.19 -7.98 -7.27
CA GLN A 76 7.40 -8.11 -8.49
C GLN A 76 5.92 -8.41 -8.19
N VAL A 77 5.65 -9.37 -7.29
CA VAL A 77 4.29 -9.71 -6.86
C VAL A 77 3.61 -8.51 -6.21
N TRP A 78 4.31 -7.83 -5.30
CA TRP A 78 3.79 -6.66 -4.60
C TRP A 78 3.43 -5.50 -5.54
N ARG A 79 4.28 -5.22 -6.55
CA ARG A 79 4.00 -4.21 -7.57
C ARG A 79 2.72 -4.51 -8.34
N PHE A 80 2.54 -5.77 -8.77
CA PHE A 80 1.33 -6.18 -9.47
C PHE A 80 0.09 -5.97 -8.59
N GLN A 81 0.12 -6.44 -7.35
CA GLN A 81 -1.00 -6.30 -6.41
C GLN A 81 -1.33 -4.83 -6.12
N THR A 82 -0.30 -3.99 -5.98
CA THR A 82 -0.46 -2.54 -5.76
C THR A 82 -1.12 -1.86 -6.95
N ALA A 83 -0.72 -2.21 -8.18
CA ALA A 83 -1.35 -1.70 -9.38
C ALA A 83 -2.83 -2.11 -9.48
N GLN A 84 -3.17 -3.36 -9.13
CA GLN A 84 -4.57 -3.82 -9.10
C GLN A 84 -5.40 -3.06 -8.06
N ALA A 85 -4.85 -2.85 -6.86
CA ALA A 85 -5.51 -2.06 -5.83
C ALA A 85 -5.76 -0.61 -6.28
N GLN A 86 -4.80 -0.01 -6.98
CA GLN A 86 -4.93 1.34 -7.52
C GLN A 86 -6.06 1.45 -8.56
N LEU A 87 -6.12 0.51 -9.50
CA LEU A 87 -7.20 0.46 -10.50
C LEU A 87 -8.59 0.37 -9.85
N LEU A 88 -8.72 -0.46 -8.81
CA LEU A 88 -9.97 -0.58 -8.07
C LEU A 88 -10.34 0.73 -7.35
N GLN A 89 -9.36 1.37 -6.71
CA GLN A 89 -9.57 2.67 -6.06
C GLN A 89 -10.03 3.74 -7.05
N ASP A 90 -9.42 3.80 -8.23
CA ASP A 90 -9.77 4.79 -9.24
C ASP A 90 -11.17 4.55 -9.82
N LEU A 91 -11.56 3.28 -10.04
CA LEU A 91 -12.93 2.92 -10.40
C LEU A 91 -13.95 3.37 -9.34
N HIS A 92 -13.67 3.16 -8.06
CA HIS A 92 -14.55 3.61 -6.98
C HIS A 92 -14.65 5.12 -6.90
N ARG A 93 -13.52 5.84 -7.06
CA ARG A 93 -13.50 7.32 -7.12
C ARG A 93 -14.32 7.85 -8.29
N ASP A 94 -14.22 7.24 -9.46
CA ASP A 94 -15.02 7.60 -10.63
C ASP A 94 -16.51 7.43 -10.38
N ARG A 95 -16.90 6.29 -9.81
CA ARG A 95 -18.30 6.01 -9.47
C ARG A 95 -18.83 7.02 -8.45
N ALA A 96 -18.05 7.32 -7.42
CA ALA A 96 -18.42 8.30 -6.40
C ALA A 96 -18.61 9.70 -7.01
N ARG A 97 -17.68 10.14 -7.87
CA ARG A 97 -17.80 11.43 -8.58
C ARG A 97 -19.06 11.53 -9.44
N ARG A 98 -19.36 10.48 -10.22
CA ARG A 98 -20.56 10.44 -11.06
C ARG A 98 -21.84 10.49 -10.20
N ALA A 99 -21.90 9.69 -9.14
CA ALA A 99 -23.03 9.71 -8.23
C ALA A 99 -23.23 11.09 -7.58
N GLN A 100 -22.14 11.75 -7.18
CA GLN A 100 -22.20 13.10 -6.61
C GLN A 100 -22.74 14.12 -7.63
N ALA A 101 -22.26 14.09 -8.88
CA ALA A 101 -22.72 15.00 -9.92
C ALA A 101 -24.22 14.82 -10.24
N GLU A 102 -24.71 13.58 -10.27
CA GLU A 102 -26.14 13.31 -10.46
C GLU A 102 -26.98 13.78 -9.26
N MET A 103 -26.48 13.62 -8.03
CA MET A 103 -27.14 14.18 -6.84
C MET A 103 -27.19 15.71 -6.86
N GLU A 104 -26.13 16.38 -7.29
CA GLU A 104 -26.08 17.84 -7.42
C GLU A 104 -27.08 18.34 -8.47
N LYS A 105 -27.17 17.68 -9.64
CA LYS A 105 -28.19 17.99 -10.66
C LYS A 105 -29.61 17.80 -10.12
N ALA A 106 -29.89 16.66 -9.49
CA ALA A 106 -31.21 16.38 -8.92
C ALA A 106 -31.61 17.40 -7.85
N ARG A 107 -30.63 17.85 -7.04
CA ARG A 107 -30.83 18.91 -6.05
C ARG A 107 -31.17 20.24 -6.69
N GLU A 108 -30.52 20.59 -7.80
CA GLU A 108 -30.79 21.83 -8.52
C GLU A 108 -32.15 21.80 -9.21
N GLU A 109 -32.52 20.69 -9.86
CA GLU A 109 -33.87 20.50 -10.42
C GLU A 109 -34.96 20.62 -9.36
N LEU A 110 -34.73 20.04 -8.18
CA LEU A 110 -35.66 20.17 -7.05
C LEU A 110 -35.80 21.64 -6.61
N ARG A 111 -34.68 22.38 -6.51
CA ARG A 111 -34.69 23.81 -6.17
C ARG A 111 -35.48 24.64 -7.17
N GLU A 112 -35.27 24.40 -8.47
CA GLU A 112 -36.01 25.09 -9.53
C GLU A 112 -37.50 24.76 -9.50
N ARG A 113 -37.89 23.50 -9.26
CA ARG A 113 -39.31 23.13 -9.04
C ARG A 113 -39.92 23.79 -7.81
N MET A 114 -39.14 24.01 -6.76
CA MET A 114 -39.59 24.71 -5.55
C MET A 114 -39.65 26.24 -5.73
N ARG A 115 -39.07 26.79 -6.79
CA ARG A 115 -39.15 28.21 -7.14
C ARG A 115 -40.55 28.47 -7.70
N GLY A 116 -41.48 28.84 -6.81
CA GLY A 116 -42.85 29.20 -7.18
C GLY A 116 -42.92 30.36 -8.19
N PRO A 117 -44.06 30.57 -8.86
CA PRO A 117 -44.20 31.61 -9.87
C PRO A 117 -43.87 33.00 -9.31
N PRO A 118 -43.31 33.92 -10.12
CA PRO A 118 -42.99 35.26 -9.67
C PRO A 118 -44.24 35.90 -9.07
N LYS A 119 -44.14 36.36 -7.82
CA LYS A 119 -45.21 37.10 -7.15
C LYS A 119 -45.39 38.42 -7.89
N PHE A 120 -46.32 38.47 -8.85
CA PHE A 120 -46.77 39.72 -9.45
C PHE A 120 -47.54 40.51 -8.38
N SER A 121 -46.91 41.52 -7.79
CA SER A 121 -47.62 42.51 -6.98
C SER A 121 -48.39 43.43 -7.91
N ILE A 122 -49.68 43.18 -8.09
CA ILE A 122 -50.58 44.12 -8.76
C ILE A 122 -50.85 45.26 -7.77
N SER A 123 -50.22 46.41 -7.99
CA SER A 123 -50.60 47.65 -7.32
C SER A 123 -51.90 48.16 -7.93
N PHE A 124 -53.02 47.98 -7.22
CA PHE A 124 -54.29 48.61 -7.61
C PHE A 124 -54.21 50.12 -7.36
N PRO A 125 -54.60 50.98 -8.33
CA PRO A 125 -54.69 52.40 -8.10
C PRO A 125 -55.82 52.69 -7.10
N VAL A 126 -55.48 53.27 -5.95
CA VAL A 126 -56.45 53.72 -4.96
C VAL A 126 -57.10 54.99 -5.50
N ASN A 127 -58.38 54.91 -5.87
CA ASN A 127 -59.17 56.05 -6.30
C ASN A 127 -59.52 56.92 -5.07
N PRO A 128 -59.12 58.20 -4.99
CA PRO A 128 -59.47 59.05 -3.86
C PRO A 128 -60.96 59.41 -3.92
N GLN A 129 -61.74 59.09 -2.89
CA GLN A 129 -63.12 59.57 -2.78
C GLN A 129 -63.16 61.08 -2.49
N PRO A 130 -64.12 61.82 -3.08
CA PRO A 130 -64.30 63.23 -2.78
C PRO A 130 -64.92 63.44 -1.38
N ARG A 131 -64.31 64.33 -0.59
CA ARG A 131 -64.83 64.80 0.71
C ARG A 131 -66.23 65.39 0.54
N ARG A 132 -67.24 64.81 1.20
CA ARG A 132 -68.54 65.47 1.41
C ARG A 132 -68.36 66.63 2.40
N GLN A 133 -68.65 67.86 1.96
CA GLN A 133 -68.91 68.98 2.86
C GLN A 133 -70.27 68.77 3.53
N LEU A 134 -70.28 68.69 4.86
CA LEU A 134 -71.49 68.76 5.65
C LEU A 134 -71.81 70.23 5.93
N SER A 135 -72.87 70.73 5.32
CA SER A 135 -73.55 71.97 5.69
C SER A 135 -74.42 71.68 6.92
N SER A 136 -74.12 72.29 8.07
CA SER A 136 -75.04 72.31 9.21
C SER A 136 -75.76 73.66 9.26
N GLN A 137 -77.08 73.57 9.11
CA GLN A 137 -78.03 74.67 9.19
C GLN A 137 -78.02 75.36 10.57
N VAL A 138 -78.27 76.67 10.53
CA VAL A 138 -78.51 77.54 11.68
C VAL A 138 -79.87 77.20 12.29
N VAL A 139 -79.90 76.82 13.56
CA VAL A 139 -81.13 76.74 14.36
C VAL A 139 -81.21 78.00 15.22
N ARG A 140 -82.21 78.84 14.96
CA ARG A 140 -82.64 79.95 15.83
C ARG A 140 -83.56 79.40 16.91
N LEU A 141 -83.43 79.86 18.15
CA LEU A 141 -84.50 79.83 19.16
C LEU A 141 -84.38 81.05 20.09
N ALA A 142 -85.52 81.77 20.15
CA ALA A 142 -86.04 82.76 21.10
C ALA A 142 -85.08 83.63 21.92
#